data_AF-A0A1J5FTS3-F1
#
_entry.id   AF-A0A1J5FTS3-F1
#
_cell.length_a   1.000
_cell.length_b   1.000
_cell.length_c   1.000
_cell.angle_alpha   90.00
_cell.angle_beta   90.00
_cell.angle_gamma   90.00
#
_symmetry.space_group_name_H-M   'P 1'
#
loop_
_entity.id
_entity.type
_entity.pdbx_description
1 polymer ?
#
loop_
_entity_poly.entity_id
_entity_poly.type
_entity_poly.pdbx_seq_one_letter_code
_entity_poly.pdbx_strand_id
1 'polypeptide(L)'
;MKNIITLSLFSFLLLAFLSSCSKDENPVAPDSIKSLTMSHWGVDWSKGLVGSEGNDVNDADGETIGWCPNGSGTGSGIWYRSRNDKIYRISGGELSGVTSIDTTKWDNDVCDTPLANGDLWAAQANDGFVVFKVVELPTDPNDYQWKVKVQYKFSATTNF
;
A
#
# COMPACT_ATOMS: atom_id res chain seq x y z
N MET A 1 36.01 67.16 -4.53
CA MET A 1 35.49 68.19 -5.44
C MET A 1 35.00 67.51 -6.71
N LYS A 2 33.71 67.69 -7.03
CA LYS A 2 33.07 67.79 -8.36
C LYS A 2 33.33 66.64 -9.37
N ASN A 3 32.33 65.79 -9.66
CA ASN A 3 31.29 65.94 -10.72
C ASN A 3 31.79 65.33 -12.06
N ILE A 4 31.07 64.65 -12.97
CA ILE A 4 29.66 64.52 -13.40
C ILE A 4 29.64 63.38 -14.47
N ILE A 5 28.76 62.37 -14.38
CA ILE A 5 27.59 62.06 -15.27
C ILE A 5 27.86 61.81 -16.77
N THR A 6 27.46 60.61 -17.26
CA THR A 6 26.61 60.28 -18.44
C THR A 6 26.59 58.74 -18.59
N LEU A 7 25.52 57.93 -18.52
CA LEU A 7 24.15 57.86 -19.06
C LEU A 7 24.04 57.64 -20.59
N SER A 8 23.68 56.40 -21.00
CA SER A 8 22.85 55.95 -22.16
C SER A 8 23.27 54.50 -22.50
N LEU A 9 22.51 53.42 -22.32
CA LEU A 9 21.15 53.00 -22.73
C LEU A 9 21.00 52.66 -24.24
N PHE A 10 20.37 51.50 -24.50
CA PHE A 10 19.93 50.87 -25.78
C PHE A 10 20.99 50.04 -26.55
N SER A 11 20.72 48.87 -27.14
CA SER A 11 19.59 47.91 -27.12
C SER A 11 19.97 46.66 -27.92
N PHE A 12 19.31 45.53 -27.61
CA PHE A 12 18.97 44.37 -28.47
C PHE A 12 20.06 43.64 -29.29
N LEU A 13 20.25 42.34 -28.99
CA LEU A 13 20.00 41.31 -30.02
C LEU A 13 19.64 39.96 -29.41
N LEU A 14 18.46 39.48 -29.80
CA LEU A 14 17.93 38.13 -29.63
C LEU A 14 18.84 37.11 -30.33
N LEU A 15 19.11 35.96 -29.70
CA LEU A 15 19.33 34.71 -30.42
C LEU A 15 18.76 33.57 -29.60
N ALA A 16 17.63 33.07 -30.11
CA ALA A 16 16.99 31.86 -29.67
C ALA A 16 17.83 30.64 -30.07
N PHE A 17 18.09 29.75 -29.10
CA PHE A 17 18.30 28.34 -29.38
C PHE A 17 17.26 27.56 -28.59
N LEU A 18 16.23 27.11 -29.32
CA LEU A 18 15.33 26.05 -28.87
C LEU A 18 15.99 24.70 -29.15
N SER A 19 15.61 23.73 -28.31
CA SER A 19 15.66 22.27 -28.51
C SER A 19 16.83 21.52 -27.84
N SER A 20 16.57 20.94 -26.68
CA SER A 20 16.29 19.49 -26.66
C SER A 20 15.62 19.08 -25.34
N CYS A 21 14.65 18.19 -25.49
CA CYS A 21 13.79 17.63 -24.47
C CYS A 21 14.57 16.63 -23.60
N SER A 22 14.51 16.79 -22.29
CA SER A 22 14.36 15.65 -21.42
C SER A 22 13.30 16.07 -20.42
N LYS A 23 12.13 15.44 -20.51
CA LYS A 23 11.21 15.42 -19.38
C LYS A 23 12.06 14.90 -18.22
N ASP A 24 12.31 15.76 -17.26
CA ASP A 24 12.66 15.29 -15.92
C ASP A 24 11.44 14.48 -15.48
N GLU A 25 11.47 13.18 -15.78
CA GLU A 25 10.74 12.21 -15.00
C GLU A 25 11.26 12.43 -13.59
N ASN A 26 10.47 13.14 -12.78
CA ASN A 26 10.62 13.04 -11.34
C ASN A 26 10.77 11.55 -11.03
N PRO A 27 11.83 11.13 -10.33
CA PRO A 27 11.91 9.76 -9.90
C PRO A 27 10.63 9.50 -9.11
N VAL A 28 9.84 8.52 -9.56
CA VAL A 28 8.70 7.99 -8.81
C VAL A 28 9.25 7.76 -7.41
N ALA A 29 8.75 8.53 -6.43
CA ALA A 29 9.18 8.36 -5.05
C ALA A 29 8.98 6.88 -4.72
N PRO A 30 9.98 6.19 -4.12
CA PRO A 30 9.81 4.78 -3.78
C PRO A 30 8.52 4.66 -2.98
N ASP A 31 7.60 3.78 -3.41
CA ASP A 31 6.27 3.64 -2.81
C ASP A 31 6.43 3.58 -1.30
N SER A 32 6.03 4.67 -0.64
CA SER A 32 6.36 4.88 0.77
C SER A 32 5.66 3.80 1.59
N ILE A 33 6.42 3.05 2.39
CA ILE A 33 5.83 2.11 3.34
C ILE A 33 4.96 2.90 4.32
N LYS A 34 3.67 2.58 4.36
CA LYS A 34 2.68 3.16 5.26
C LYS A 34 2.37 2.20 6.41
N SER A 35 1.64 2.68 7.42
CA SER A 35 1.16 1.84 8.52
C SER A 35 -0.30 2.14 8.80
N LEU A 36 -1.07 1.10 9.13
CA LEU A 36 -2.44 1.21 9.61
C LEU A 36 -2.77 0.04 10.53
N THR A 37 -3.93 0.09 11.18
CA THR A 37 -4.48 -1.04 11.95
C THR A 37 -5.74 -1.50 11.25
N MET A 38 -5.70 -2.64 10.55
CA MET A 38 -6.87 -3.23 9.91
C MET A 38 -7.88 -3.69 10.96
N SER A 39 -9.15 -3.81 10.55
CA SER A 39 -10.21 -4.35 11.38
C SER A 39 -11.23 -5.10 10.54
N HIS A 40 -12.21 -5.70 11.22
CA HIS A 40 -13.38 -6.33 10.59
C HIS A 40 -14.20 -5.40 9.70
N TRP A 41 -14.13 -4.09 9.94
CA TRP A 41 -14.95 -3.08 9.23
C TRP A 41 -14.38 -2.65 7.88
N GLY A 42 -13.35 -3.34 7.41
CA GLY A 42 -12.77 -3.15 6.09
C GLY A 42 -11.58 -2.18 6.07
N VAL A 43 -10.76 -2.34 5.03
CA VAL A 43 -9.63 -1.47 4.68
C VAL A 43 -9.69 -1.09 3.21
N ASP A 44 -9.39 0.16 2.89
CA ASP A 44 -9.09 0.65 1.53
C ASP A 44 -7.59 1.03 1.54
N TRP A 45 -6.78 0.23 0.84
CA TRP A 45 -5.33 0.32 0.88
C TRP A 45 -4.80 1.54 0.13
N SER A 46 -5.44 1.87 -1.00
CA SER A 46 -5.01 2.98 -1.85
C SER A 46 -5.18 4.32 -1.13
N LYS A 47 -6.26 4.45 -0.35
CA LYS A 47 -6.56 5.63 0.48
C LYS A 47 -5.99 5.55 1.89
N GLY A 48 -5.63 4.36 2.37
CA GLY A 48 -5.18 4.14 3.75
C GLY A 48 -6.30 4.36 4.78
N LEU A 49 -7.52 3.99 4.41
CA LEU A 49 -8.71 4.13 5.27
C LEU A 49 -9.05 2.79 5.90
N VAL A 50 -9.49 2.82 7.16
CA VAL A 50 -9.98 1.64 7.87
C VAL A 50 -11.32 1.97 8.48
N GLY A 51 -12.26 1.02 8.38
CA GLY A 51 -13.58 1.15 8.98
C GLY A 51 -13.51 1.07 10.50
N SER A 52 -14.61 1.46 11.11
CA SER A 52 -14.82 1.38 12.56
C SER A 52 -16.20 0.83 12.85
N GLU A 53 -16.47 0.55 14.12
CA GLU A 53 -17.77 0.05 14.55
C GLU A 53 -18.92 0.94 14.08
N GLY A 54 -19.85 0.34 13.33
CA GLY A 54 -21.00 1.01 12.73
C GLY A 54 -20.68 1.87 11.52
N ASN A 55 -19.45 1.83 11.00
CA ASN A 55 -19.01 2.60 9.84
C ASN A 55 -17.96 1.84 9.01
N ASP A 56 -18.44 0.94 8.18
CA ASP A 56 -17.66 0.14 7.25
C ASP A 56 -17.05 0.99 6.11
N VAL A 57 -15.94 0.52 5.56
CA VAL A 57 -15.42 1.08 4.31
C VAL A 57 -16.27 0.56 3.14
N ASN A 58 -17.07 1.42 2.52
CA ASN A 58 -17.97 1.06 1.42
C ASN A 58 -17.26 0.26 0.29
N ASP A 59 -16.05 0.69 -0.08
CA ASP A 59 -15.24 0.09 -1.13
C ASP A 59 -14.05 -0.69 -0.56
N ALA A 60 -14.23 -1.38 0.58
CA ALA A 60 -13.19 -2.16 1.22
C ALA A 60 -12.53 -3.16 0.25
N ASP A 61 -11.20 -3.19 0.25
CA ASP A 61 -10.37 -4.16 -0.47
C ASP A 61 -10.28 -5.51 0.27
N GLY A 62 -10.56 -5.48 1.57
CA GLY A 62 -10.60 -6.65 2.44
C GLY A 62 -10.78 -6.24 3.90
N GLU A 63 -10.68 -7.20 4.80
CA GLU A 63 -10.92 -7.02 6.24
C GLU A 63 -10.20 -8.12 7.03
N THR A 64 -10.13 -7.96 8.35
CA THR A 64 -9.73 -9.06 9.25
C THR A 64 -10.95 -9.80 9.79
N ILE A 65 -10.83 -11.12 9.94
CA ILE A 65 -11.90 -11.97 10.49
C ILE A 65 -11.35 -13.01 11.48
N GLY A 66 -12.18 -13.41 12.44
CA GLY A 66 -11.85 -14.41 13.47
C GLY A 66 -12.16 -15.87 13.09
N TRP A 67 -12.43 -16.14 11.82
CA TRP A 67 -12.72 -17.48 11.27
C TRP A 67 -12.05 -17.65 9.90
N CYS A 68 -12.01 -18.88 9.36
CA CYS A 68 -11.43 -19.08 8.03
C CYS A 68 -12.28 -18.40 6.92
N PRO A 69 -11.68 -17.54 6.06
CA PRO A 69 -12.39 -16.85 5.00
C PRO A 69 -12.78 -17.74 3.83
N ASN A 70 -11.84 -18.58 3.36
CA ASN A 70 -11.90 -19.29 2.09
C ASN A 70 -11.21 -20.64 2.24
N GLY A 71 -11.97 -21.75 2.14
CA GLY A 71 -11.44 -23.12 2.24
C GLY A 71 -12.33 -24.08 3.03
N SER A 72 -11.80 -25.27 3.31
CA SER A 72 -12.51 -26.35 4.05
C SER A 72 -11.99 -26.58 5.48
N GLY A 73 -11.02 -25.78 5.92
CA GLY A 73 -10.37 -25.93 7.21
C GLY A 73 -11.22 -25.50 8.40
N THR A 74 -10.96 -26.13 9.54
CA THR A 74 -11.46 -25.71 10.86
C THR A 74 -10.27 -25.25 11.70
N GLY A 75 -10.24 -23.99 12.12
CA GLY A 75 -9.14 -23.45 12.92
C GLY A 75 -9.53 -22.17 13.66
N SER A 76 -8.75 -21.84 14.69
CA SER A 76 -8.81 -20.56 15.41
C SER A 76 -7.65 -19.67 14.99
N GLY A 77 -7.92 -18.38 14.84
CA GLY A 77 -6.93 -17.41 14.37
C GLY A 77 -7.60 -16.14 13.85
N ILE A 78 -6.76 -15.21 13.40
CA ILE A 78 -7.21 -14.03 12.65
C ILE A 78 -6.70 -14.18 11.22
N TRP A 79 -7.60 -14.04 10.24
CA TRP A 79 -7.25 -14.07 8.83
C TRP A 79 -7.50 -12.71 8.20
N TYR A 80 -6.80 -12.44 7.10
CA TYR A 80 -7.19 -11.39 6.18
C TYR A 80 -8.10 -12.01 5.10
N ARG A 81 -9.32 -11.49 4.99
CA ARG A 81 -10.23 -11.83 3.89
C ARG A 81 -10.10 -10.76 2.82
N SER A 82 -9.49 -11.13 1.70
CA SER A 82 -9.47 -10.30 0.49
C SER A 82 -10.86 -10.24 -0.12
N ARG A 83 -11.33 -9.07 -0.57
CA ARG A 83 -12.59 -8.96 -1.32
C ARG A 83 -12.57 -9.70 -2.65
N ASN A 84 -11.40 -9.74 -3.30
CA ASN A 84 -11.23 -10.34 -4.63
C ASN A 84 -10.81 -11.82 -4.62
N ASP A 85 -10.78 -12.47 -3.45
CA ASP A 85 -10.26 -13.85 -3.27
C ASP A 85 -8.88 -14.09 -3.87
N LYS A 86 -8.06 -13.04 -3.95
CA LYS A 86 -6.68 -13.09 -4.45
C LYS A 86 -5.75 -12.60 -3.37
N ILE A 87 -5.23 -13.55 -2.62
CA ILE A 87 -4.25 -13.35 -1.57
C ILE A 87 -3.24 -14.49 -1.61
N TYR A 88 -1.99 -14.22 -1.25
CA TYR A 88 -1.04 -15.27 -0.95
C TYR A 88 0.02 -14.78 0.03
N ARG A 89 0.60 -15.72 0.77
CA ARG A 89 1.71 -15.42 1.68
C ARG A 89 3.03 -15.35 0.91
N ILE A 90 3.77 -14.28 1.12
CA ILE A 90 5.14 -14.14 0.62
C ILE A 90 6.08 -14.83 1.62
N SER A 91 6.90 -15.75 1.11
CA SER A 91 7.80 -16.57 1.93
C SER A 91 9.00 -15.75 2.42
N GLY A 92 8.89 -15.17 3.63
CA GLY A 92 9.98 -14.46 4.30
C GLY A 92 10.40 -13.14 3.63
N GLY A 93 11.37 -12.47 4.26
CA GLY A 93 11.92 -11.19 3.78
C GLY A 93 11.40 -9.95 4.49
N GLU A 94 11.78 -8.79 3.98
CA GLU A 94 11.36 -7.49 4.47
C GLU A 94 10.48 -6.79 3.43
N LEU A 95 9.49 -6.03 3.91
CA LEU A 95 8.53 -5.34 3.05
C LEU A 95 9.22 -4.41 2.04
N SER A 96 10.33 -3.77 2.44
CA SER A 96 11.14 -2.90 1.57
C SER A 96 11.78 -3.63 0.39
N GLY A 97 12.02 -4.94 0.52
CA GLY A 97 12.60 -5.77 -0.54
C GLY A 97 11.57 -6.28 -1.56
N VAL A 98 10.28 -6.05 -1.34
CA VAL A 98 9.22 -6.47 -2.26
C VAL A 98 8.98 -5.36 -3.30
N THR A 99 9.44 -5.62 -4.53
CA THR A 99 9.34 -4.70 -5.67
C THR A 99 8.24 -5.09 -6.65
N SER A 100 7.73 -6.32 -6.59
CA SER A 100 6.62 -6.76 -7.43
C SER A 100 5.82 -7.92 -6.82
N ILE A 101 4.60 -8.11 -7.33
CA ILE A 101 3.73 -9.25 -7.04
C ILE A 101 3.75 -10.25 -8.18
N ASP A 102 3.74 -11.53 -7.81
CA ASP A 102 3.59 -12.65 -8.74
C ASP A 102 2.12 -13.09 -8.78
N THR A 103 1.41 -12.68 -9.82
CA THR A 103 -0.02 -12.97 -9.98
C THR A 103 -0.33 -14.42 -10.32
N THR A 104 0.67 -15.29 -10.42
CA THR A 104 0.47 -16.74 -10.61
C THR A 104 0.33 -17.49 -9.28
N LYS A 105 0.60 -16.82 -8.16
CA LYS A 105 0.63 -17.40 -6.81
C LYS A 105 -0.63 -17.19 -6.00
N TRP A 106 -1.69 -16.64 -6.59
CA TRP A 106 -2.96 -16.44 -5.86
C TRP A 106 -3.42 -17.73 -5.22
N ASP A 107 -3.66 -17.66 -3.92
CA ASP A 107 -4.17 -18.75 -3.12
C ASP A 107 -5.67 -18.55 -2.89
N ASN A 108 -6.41 -19.61 -3.17
CA ASN A 108 -7.86 -19.63 -2.98
C ASN A 108 -8.23 -20.28 -1.64
N ASP A 109 -7.30 -20.93 -0.94
CA ASP A 109 -7.50 -21.52 0.38
C ASP A 109 -6.40 -21.07 1.35
N VAL A 110 -6.74 -20.11 2.20
CA VAL A 110 -5.80 -19.61 3.24
C VAL A 110 -6.19 -20.10 4.64
N CYS A 111 -7.10 -21.08 4.75
CA CYS A 111 -7.58 -21.58 6.05
C CYS A 111 -6.45 -22.06 6.96
N ASP A 112 -5.45 -22.73 6.39
CA ASP A 112 -4.37 -23.33 7.17
C ASP A 112 -3.33 -22.32 7.67
N THR A 113 -3.41 -21.06 7.22
CA THR A 113 -2.41 -20.03 7.53
C THR A 113 -3.05 -18.74 8.05
N PRO A 114 -3.44 -18.67 9.34
CA PRO A 114 -3.81 -17.41 9.95
C PRO A 114 -2.65 -16.41 9.92
N LEU A 115 -2.96 -15.13 10.08
CA LEU A 115 -1.96 -14.06 10.16
C LEU A 115 -1.05 -14.30 11.37
N ALA A 116 0.27 -14.18 11.15
CA ALA A 116 1.27 -14.20 12.21
C ALA A 116 2.21 -12.98 12.14
N ASN A 117 2.70 -12.52 13.28
CA ASN A 117 3.66 -11.41 13.34
C ASN A 117 4.88 -11.69 12.46
N GLY A 118 5.25 -10.70 11.64
CA GLY A 118 6.36 -10.78 10.70
C GLY A 118 5.97 -11.29 9.31
N ASP A 119 4.79 -11.87 9.14
CA ASP A 119 4.34 -12.39 7.85
C ASP A 119 4.17 -11.27 6.82
N LEU A 120 4.57 -11.58 5.59
CA LEU A 120 4.28 -10.78 4.42
C LEU A 120 3.18 -11.43 3.60
N TRP A 121 2.22 -10.64 3.18
CA TRP A 121 1.09 -11.06 2.37
C TRP A 121 0.92 -10.12 1.20
N ALA A 122 0.58 -10.69 0.05
CA ALA A 122 0.15 -9.94 -1.13
C ALA A 122 -1.34 -10.15 -1.33
N ALA A 123 -2.07 -9.09 -1.68
CA ALA A 123 -3.48 -9.18 -2.03
C ALA A 123 -3.85 -8.25 -3.19
N GLN A 124 -4.89 -8.61 -3.95
CA GLN A 124 -5.49 -7.72 -4.94
C GLN A 124 -6.53 -6.81 -4.28
N ALA A 125 -6.33 -5.50 -4.41
CA ALA A 125 -7.28 -4.45 -4.06
C ALA A 125 -8.23 -4.16 -5.24
N ASN A 126 -9.30 -3.42 -5.00
CA ASN A 126 -10.27 -3.05 -6.03
C ASN A 126 -9.65 -2.18 -7.14
N ASP A 127 -8.63 -1.38 -6.79
CA ASP A 127 -7.96 -0.43 -7.66
C ASP A 127 -6.44 -0.66 -7.76
N GLY A 128 -5.95 -1.85 -7.39
CA GLY A 128 -4.53 -2.16 -7.47
C GLY A 128 -4.13 -3.40 -6.67
N PHE A 129 -2.97 -3.31 -6.04
CA PHE A 129 -2.34 -4.38 -5.30
C PHE A 129 -1.69 -3.85 -4.03
N VAL A 130 -1.72 -4.67 -2.99
CA VAL A 130 -1.07 -4.39 -1.72
C VAL A 130 -0.10 -5.51 -1.36
N VAL A 131 1.03 -5.14 -0.78
CA VAL A 131 1.83 -6.03 0.04
C VAL A 131 1.84 -5.48 1.46
N PHE A 132 1.49 -6.30 2.44
CA PHE A 132 1.50 -5.89 3.84
C PHE A 132 2.29 -6.85 4.72
N LYS A 133 2.99 -6.28 5.71
CA LYS A 133 3.68 -6.99 6.79
C LYS A 133 2.83 -6.92 8.04
N VAL A 134 2.54 -8.06 8.65
CA VAL A 134 1.90 -8.12 9.97
C VAL A 134 2.91 -7.67 11.01
N VAL A 135 2.57 -6.61 11.74
CA VAL A 135 3.41 -6.05 12.81
C VAL A 135 2.94 -6.53 14.17
N GLU A 136 1.63 -6.54 14.38
CA GLU A 136 1.03 -6.84 15.68
C GLU A 136 -0.36 -7.44 15.50
N LEU A 137 -0.60 -8.59 16.13
CA LEU A 137 -1.91 -9.24 16.28
C LEU A 137 -2.68 -8.68 17.49
N PRO A 138 -4.01 -8.84 17.55
CA PRO A 138 -4.79 -8.39 18.69
C PRO A 138 -4.34 -9.09 19.98
N THR A 139 -4.30 -8.34 21.08
CA THR A 139 -3.88 -8.83 22.40
C THR A 139 -5.01 -9.53 23.15
N ASP A 140 -6.26 -9.14 22.89
CA ASP A 140 -7.46 -9.83 23.41
C ASP A 140 -8.05 -10.73 22.30
N PRO A 141 -8.06 -12.07 22.49
CA PRO A 141 -8.66 -12.99 21.51
C PRO A 141 -10.19 -12.85 21.43
N ASN A 142 -10.84 -12.12 22.35
CA ASN A 142 -12.28 -11.85 22.32
C ASN A 142 -12.62 -10.50 21.69
N ASP A 143 -11.63 -9.72 21.23
CA ASP A 143 -11.88 -8.48 20.49
C ASP A 143 -12.53 -8.81 19.14
N TYR A 144 -13.84 -8.56 19.04
CA TYR A 144 -14.62 -8.77 17.82
C TYR A 144 -14.24 -7.82 16.67
N GLN A 145 -13.39 -6.82 16.94
CA GLN A 145 -12.86 -5.93 15.90
C GLN A 145 -11.65 -6.55 15.18
N TRP A 146 -11.05 -7.61 15.74
CA TRP A 146 -9.91 -8.36 15.19
C TRP A 146 -8.81 -7.46 14.64
N LYS A 147 -8.39 -6.48 15.45
CA LYS A 147 -7.46 -5.44 15.02
C LYS A 147 -6.06 -5.99 14.76
N VAL A 148 -5.55 -5.79 13.55
CA VAL A 148 -4.20 -6.20 13.16
C VAL A 148 -3.42 -5.01 12.66
N LYS A 149 -2.31 -4.69 13.33
CA LYS A 149 -1.40 -3.63 12.90
C LYS A 149 -0.50 -4.13 11.79
N VAL A 150 -0.37 -3.34 10.74
CA VAL A 150 0.43 -3.68 9.56
C VAL A 150 1.27 -2.51 9.08
N GLN A 151 2.33 -2.85 8.37
CA GLN A 151 3.01 -1.96 7.43
C GLN A 151 2.65 -2.40 6.01
N TYR A 152 2.52 -1.48 5.05
CA TYR A 152 2.13 -1.86 3.70
C TYR A 152 2.70 -0.95 2.60
N LYS A 153 2.78 -1.51 1.39
CA LYS A 153 2.97 -0.81 0.12
C LYS A 153 1.73 -1.03 -0.74
N PHE A 154 1.29 -0.01 -1.46
CA PHE A 154 0.19 -0.12 -2.42
C PHE A 154 0.67 0.39 -3.77
N SER A 155 0.24 -0.27 -4.84
CA SER A 155 0.46 0.18 -6.22
C SER A 155 -0.77 -0.12 -7.07
N ALA A 156 -1.07 0.75 -8.04
CA ALA A 156 -2.10 0.49 -9.04
C ALA A 156 -1.70 -0.61 -10.05
N THR A 157 -0.43 -1.04 -10.03
CA THR A 157 0.11 -2.10 -10.88
C THR A 157 0.79 -3.17 -10.01
N THR A 158 1.31 -4.22 -10.64
CA THR A 158 2.03 -5.28 -9.92
C THR A 158 3.43 -4.86 -9.47
N ASN A 159 3.89 -3.65 -9.76
CA ASN A 159 5.23 -3.15 -9.40
C ASN A 159 5.13 -2.04 -8.36
N PHE A 160 6.05 -2.04 -7.39
CA PHE A 160 6.12 -1.10 -6.26
C PHE A 160 7.48 -0.39 -6.14
#